data_AF-A0AAW2WKE6-F1
#
_entry.id   AF-A0AAW2WKE6-F1
#
_cell.length_a   1.000
_cell.length_b   1.000
_cell.length_c   1.000
_cell.angle_alpha   90.00
_cell.angle_beta   90.00
_cell.angle_gamma   90.00
#
_symmetry.space_group_name_H-M   'P 1'
#
loop_
_entity.id
_entity.type
_entity.pdbx_description
1 polymer ?
#
loop_
_entity_poly.entity_id
_entity_poly.type
_entity_poly.pdbx_seq_one_letter_code
_entity_poly.pdbx_strand_id
1 'polypeptide(L)' 'MANFFWHQDNSKKIHWLAWRKLCISKGEGVLGFRSLQEFNQALLCKQTWRIVTNPYSLLSRMLSARYSAQGSFFEAGGG' A
#
# COMPACT_ATOMS: atom_id res chain seq x y z
N MET A 1 32.75 -8.62 3.71
CA MET A 1 31.41 -9.24 3.86
C MET A 1 30.48 -8.22 4.48
N ALA A 2 29.28 -8.04 3.95
CA ALA A 2 28.34 -7.03 4.46
C ALA A 2 27.56 -7.57 5.67
N ASN A 3 27.74 -6.94 6.83
CA ASN A 3 27.04 -7.28 8.06
C ASN A 3 25.69 -6.54 8.07
N PHE A 4 24.63 -7.24 7.69
CA PHE A 4 23.28 -6.70 7.76
C PHE A 4 22.78 -6.68 9.21
N PHE A 5 22.04 -5.64 9.58
CA PHE A 5 21.59 -5.42 10.97
C PHE A 5 20.70 -6.55 11.53
N TRP A 6 20.11 -7.39 10.66
CA TRP A 6 19.30 -8.55 11.05
C TRP A 6 20.09 -9.86 11.11
N HIS A 7 21.42 -9.80 11.07
CA HIS A 7 22.27 -10.98 11.20
C HIS A 7 22.49 -11.32 12.68
N GLN A 8 22.07 -12.51 13.10
CA GLN A 8 22.34 -13.05 14.43
C GLN A 8 22.82 -14.50 14.30
N ASP A 9 23.98 -14.79 14.89
CA ASP A 9 24.80 -15.98 14.59
C ASP A 9 24.24 -17.34 15.05
N ASN A 10 23.08 -17.42 15.72
CA ASN A 10 22.61 -18.71 16.21
C ASN A 10 21.11 -18.84 16.56
N SER A 11 20.26 -17.92 16.10
CA SER A 11 18.81 -18.01 16.33
C SER A 11 18.10 -18.50 15.07
N LYS A 12 17.05 -19.33 15.25
CA LYS A 12 16.22 -19.89 14.18
C LYS A 12 15.88 -18.78 13.16
N LYS A 13 16.43 -18.91 11.96
CA LYS A 13 16.22 -17.97 10.85
C LYS A 13 14.72 -17.71 10.70
N ILE A 14 14.32 -16.45 10.52
CA ILE A 14 12.95 -16.13 10.12
C ILE A 14 12.74 -16.78 8.76
N HIS A 15 12.10 -17.94 8.76
CA HIS A 15 11.66 -18.57 7.53
C HIS A 15 10.66 -17.60 6.93
N TRP A 16 10.99 -16.99 5.78
CA TRP A 16 10.07 -16.09 5.08
C TRP A 16 8.81 -16.89 4.72
N LEU A 17 7.81 -16.83 5.60
CA LEU A 17 6.48 -17.32 5.33
C LEU A 17 5.90 -16.41 4.24
N ALA A 18 5.17 -17.00 3.29
CA ALA A 18 4.47 -16.24 2.26
C ALA A 18 3.71 -15.08 2.93
N TRP A 19 3.83 -13.86 2.37
CA TRP A 19 3.26 -12.63 2.94
C TRP A 19 1.78 -12.77 3.33
N ARG A 20 1.01 -13.52 2.53
CA ARG A 20 -0.38 -13.89 2.80
C ARG A 20 -0.57 -14.62 4.13
N LYS A 21 0.35 -15.52 4.52
CA LYS A 21 0.31 -16.19 5.83
C LYS A 21 0.62 -15.21 6.95
N LEU A 22 1.56 -14.29 6.74
CA LEU A 22 1.91 -13.27 7.72
C LEU A 22 0.77 -12.27 7.99
N CYS A 23 -0.17 -12.12 7.04
CA CYS A 23 -1.33 -11.25 7.18
C CYS A 23 -2.55 -11.91 7.86
N ILE A 24 -2.44 -13.19 8.22
CA ILE A 24 -3.47 -13.90 8.99
C ILE A 24 -3.58 -13.27 10.38
N SER A 25 -4.82 -13.11 10.87
CA SER A 25 -5.10 -12.43 12.13
C SER A 25 -4.31 -13.02 13.30
N LYS A 26 -3.94 -12.15 14.26
CA LYS A 26 -3.13 -12.54 15.43
C LYS A 26 -3.81 -13.60 16.30
N GLY A 27 -5.14 -13.71 16.24
CA GLY A 27 -5.93 -14.72 16.95
C GLY A 27 -5.70 -16.15 16.47
N GLU A 28 -5.19 -16.33 15.24
CA GLU A 28 -4.88 -17.65 14.67
C GLU A 28 -3.40 -18.05 14.85
N GLY A 29 -2.67 -17.37 15.74
CA GLY A 29 -1.28 -17.72 16.07
C GLY A 29 -0.25 -17.24 15.05
N VAL A 30 -0.61 -16.31 14.16
CA VAL A 30 0.31 -15.66 13.21
C VAL A 30 0.54 -14.19 13.59
N LEU A 31 1.43 -13.47 12.89
CA LEU A 31 1.83 -12.11 13.29
C LEU A 31 0.71 -11.06 13.15
N GLY A 32 -0.33 -11.29 12.33
CA GLY A 32 -1.42 -10.32 12.19
C GLY A 32 -1.04 -9.06 11.44
N PHE A 33 -0.08 -9.11 10.52
CA PHE A 33 0.26 -7.94 9.73
C PHE A 33 -0.93 -7.53 8.83
N ARG A 34 -1.09 -6.23 8.59
CA ARG A 34 -2.05 -5.78 7.56
C ARG A 34 -1.50 -6.15 6.19
N SER A 35 -2.37 -6.65 5.32
CA SER A 35 -2.02 -6.86 3.92
C SER A 35 -1.57 -5.54 3.31
N LEU A 36 -0.31 -5.47 2.88
CA LEU A 36 0.24 -4.30 2.19
C LEU A 36 -0.61 -3.92 0.97
N GLN A 37 -1.18 -4.91 0.29
CA GLN A 37 -2.09 -4.69 -0.83
C GLN A 37 -3.36 -3.94 -0.38
N GLU A 38 -4.01 -4.41 0.68
CA GLU A 38 -5.20 -3.76 1.25
C GLU A 38 -4.88 -2.36 1.79
N PHE A 39 -3.71 -2.21 2.42
CA PHE A 39 -3.26 -0.93 2.95
C PHE A 39 -3.00 0.08 1.82
N ASN A 40 -2.32 -0.34 0.76
CA ASN A 40 -2.08 0.50 -0.42
C ASN A 40 -3.39 0.87 -1.11
N GLN A 41 -4.34 -0.07 -1.22
CA GLN A 41 -5.66 0.22 -1.78
C GLN A 41 -6.41 1.26 -0.92
N ALA A 42 -6.39 1.12 0.41
CA ALA A 42 -6.98 2.12 1.30
C ALA A 42 -6.31 3.50 1.17
N LEU A 43 -4.97 3.53 1.01
CA LEU A 43 -4.24 4.78 0.78
C LEU A 43 -4.60 5.42 -0.57
N LEU A 44 -4.75 4.62 -1.63
CA LEU A 44 -5.22 5.10 -2.92
C LEU A 44 -6.62 5.71 -2.79
N CYS A 45 -7.58 5.03 -2.17
CA CYS A 45 -8.92 5.57 -1.92
C CYS A 45 -8.87 6.89 -1.13
N LYS A 46 -8.05 6.97 -0.08
CA LYS A 46 -7.86 8.19 0.71
C LYS A 46 -7.31 9.34 -0.14
N GLN A 47 -6.37 9.05 -1.04
CA GLN A 47 -5.78 10.04 -1.91
C GLN A 47 -6.77 10.50 -2.98
N THR A 48 -7.49 9.58 -3.61
CA THR A 48 -8.60 9.89 -4.53
C THR A 48 -9.64 10.78 -3.87
N TRP A 49 -10.04 10.47 -2.64
CA TRP A 49 -10.98 11.30 -1.89
C TRP A 49 -10.48 12.75 -1.72
N ARG A 50 -9.19 12.94 -1.46
CA ARG A 50 -8.59 14.28 -1.35
C ARG A 50 -8.58 15.04 -2.68
N ILE A 51 -8.34 14.33 -3.79
CA ILE A 51 -8.38 14.93 -5.13
C ILE A 51 -9.78 15.47 -5.42
N VAL A 52 -10.81 14.69 -5.07
CA VAL A 52 -12.22 15.02 -5.32
C VAL A 52 -12.73 16.13 -4.41
N THR A 53 -12.38 16.08 -3.11
CA THR A 53 -12.85 17.06 -2.12
C THR A 53 -12.10 18.39 -2.18
N ASN A 54 -10.87 18.41 -2.68
CA ASN A 54 -10.09 19.63 -2.83
C ASN A 54 -9.47 19.73 -4.23
N PRO A 55 -10.27 20.02 -5.27
CA PRO A 55 -9.82 19.98 -6.66
C PRO A 55 -8.82 21.08 -7.00
N TYR A 56 -8.83 22.20 -6.28
CA TYR A 56 -7.97 23.36 -6.56
C TYR A 56 -6.60 23.29 -5.90
N SER A 57 -6.35 22.32 -5.01
CA SER A 57 -5.02 22.11 -4.44
C SER A 57 -4.01 21.82 -5.55
N LEU A 58 -2.76 22.27 -5.36
CA LEU A 58 -1.68 22.02 -6.32
C LEU A 58 -1.53 20.54 -6.64
N LEU A 59 -1.61 19.70 -5.61
CA LEU A 59 -1.47 18.26 -5.74
C LEU A 59 -2.62 17.63 -6.54
N SER A 60 -3.87 18.05 -6.29
CA SER A 60 -5.02 17.59 -7.06
C SER A 60 -4.88 17.99 -8.53
N ARG A 61 -4.54 19.25 -8.80
CA ARG A 61 -4.34 19.75 -10.18
C ARG A 61 -3.22 19.00 -10.90
N MET A 62 -2.12 18.73 -10.22
CA MET A 62 -0.98 18.03 -10.81
C MET A 62 -1.26 16.55 -11.07
N LEU A 63 -1.92 15.87 -10.14
CA LEU A 63 -2.32 14.47 -10.31
C LEU A 63 -3.40 14.33 -11.38
N SER A 64 -4.41 15.20 -11.39
CA SER A 64 -5.43 15.21 -12.44
C SER A 64 -4.83 15.51 -13.81
N ALA A 65 -3.90 16.47 -13.93
CA ALA A 65 -3.22 16.73 -15.21
C ALA A 65 -2.39 15.53 -15.71
N ARG A 66 -1.82 14.74 -14.79
CA ARG A 66 -1.00 13.57 -15.13
C ARG A 66 -1.83 12.33 -15.46
N TYR A 67 -2.93 12.11 -14.73
CA TYR A 67 -3.65 10.83 -14.72
C TYR A 67 -5.09 10.92 -15.24
N SER A 68 -5.65 12.13 -15.37
CA SER A 68 -7.01 12.38 -15.84
C SER A 68 -6.93 13.24 -17.09
N ALA A 69 -6.51 12.62 -18.21
CA ALA A 69 -6.23 13.34 -19.43
C ALA A 69 -7.45 14.07 -20.01
N GLN A 70 -8.67 13.52 -19.90
CA GLN A 70 -9.90 14.09 -20.50
C GLN A 70 -11.23 13.69 -19.81
N GLY A 71 -11.25 13.47 -18.49
CA GLY A 71 -12.48 13.05 -17.79
C GLY A 71 -12.42 13.24 -16.28
N SER A 72 -13.55 13.06 -15.60
CA SER A 72 -13.57 13.02 -14.14
C SER A 72 -12.69 11.86 -13.65
N PHE A 73 -12.01 12.03 -12.50
CA PHE A 73 -11.03 11.06 -11.97
C PHE A 73 -11.58 9.62 -11.87
N PHE A 74 -12.90 9.46 -11.81
CA PHE A 74 -13.61 8.18 -11.71
C PHE A 74 -13.98 7.53 -13.04
N GLU A 75 -13.89 8.24 -14.17
CA GLU A 75 -14.23 7.69 -15.50
C GLU A 75 -13.09 6.88 -16.12
N ALA A 76 -11.89 6.88 -15.52
CA ALA A 76 -10.72 6.16 -16.00
C ALA A 76 -10.71 4.64 -15.65
N GLY A 77 -11.89 4.01 -15.54
CA GLY A 77 -12.06 2.64 -15.03
C GLY A 77 -12.96 1.73 -15.87
N GLY A 78 -13.10 1.99 -17.17
CA GLY A 78 -13.79 1.10 -18.11
C GLY A 78 -12.79 0.43 -19.05
N GLY A 79 -12.26 -0.73 -18.65
CA GLY A 79 -11.41 -1.61 -19.46
C GLY A 79 -11.58 -3.05 -19.02
#